data_AF-A0A927S374-F1
#
_entry.id   AF-A0A927S374-F1
#
_cell.length_a   1.000
_cell.length_b   1.000
_cell.length_c   1.000
_cell.angle_alpha   90.00
_cell.angle_beta   90.00
_cell.angle_gamma   90.00
#
_symmetry.space_group_name_H-M   'P 1'
#
loop_
_entity.id
_entity.type
_entity.pdbx_description
1 polymer ?
#
loop_
_entity_poly.entity_id
_entity_poly.type
_entity_poly.pdbx_seq_one_letter_code
_entity_poly.pdbx_strand_id
1 'polypeptide(L)'
;MHNGRAIILTQTRDGVHMNASCGRISTTQGSAIEIFETNKGIEADERLIKKVAQSGHMAALEHHSLSVAFDGASVFVEQFIIEHRLASYTVKSRRYVDFSGAGYIIPEDAPDGYREHMESFFADYEALLALDIPKEDARFVLPYAFRGQFYMTANVRTFIHLAAEMTRGRGKAWPEIVHLGNMLKEQLDAQYPGLVDRERVDAAIPARPAAFHSPSEVKGKAVLLDTPFNPEEILKRACACSGRDMGIRELVKDARPRELEMLNYSFSFDNISIASLTHLTRHRILSLIVKDAAHAVAGGKYIVPESVRKSSEALAIYRASFERACGYAAQHPEIAHYCALAGNTVDALVSMNAREILHFMKLRTCVRAQWEIRTLANELLEQLRTHAPAIFSVFGATCRVNGRCPEGRLSCGNPYKPRIGLTANRNNDGEEYFPAAYVDSIERAGGEVVKIPFTTPVEALRALVNGLDGVLFSGGPDIAPWRFGQELHPKSVVHELRDNMELALFDLAFARKLPILGICRGHQVINVALGGTLCQDIPDRYDLSHAGGVLHEVKLEEGSRLAKLFGVDAVNVNSYHHQCVDVVAPYLRVAGMCGPVNEALEWDGDDRWIFGVEWHPERMSDDPFAARLFADFVRACK
;
A
#
# COMPACT_ATOMS: atom_id res chain seq x y z
N MET A 1 10.97 -27.40 -32.90
CA MET A 1 11.09 -26.51 -31.73
C MET A 1 10.11 -25.38 -31.93
N HIS A 2 9.13 -25.20 -31.04
CA HIS A 2 8.25 -24.01 -31.10
C HIS A 2 8.96 -22.88 -30.35
N ASN A 3 9.79 -22.13 -31.07
CA ASN A 3 10.47 -20.97 -30.51
C ASN A 3 9.43 -19.87 -30.24
N GLY A 4 9.64 -19.11 -29.16
CA GLY A 4 8.82 -17.95 -28.85
C GLY A 4 8.83 -16.93 -30.00
N ARG A 5 7.79 -16.10 -30.06
CA ARG A 5 7.61 -15.09 -31.11
C ARG A 5 7.45 -13.71 -30.50
N ALA A 6 8.06 -12.71 -31.14
CA ALA A 6 7.82 -11.29 -30.85
C ALA A 6 7.24 -10.63 -32.10
N ILE A 7 5.98 -10.17 -32.04
CA ILE A 7 5.24 -9.67 -33.22
C ILE A 7 4.61 -8.32 -32.90
N ILE A 8 4.84 -7.32 -33.75
CA ILE A 8 4.11 -6.05 -33.72
C ILE A 8 2.67 -6.31 -34.18
N LEU A 9 1.70 -6.11 -33.29
CA LEU A 9 0.28 -6.29 -33.58
C LEU A 9 -0.40 -5.03 -34.10
N THR A 10 -0.03 -3.88 -33.54
CA THR A 10 -0.59 -2.57 -33.92
C THR A 10 0.40 -1.46 -33.62
N GLN A 11 0.20 -0.31 -34.25
CA GLN A 11 1.06 0.86 -34.11
C GLN A 11 0.29 2.17 -34.33
N THR A 12 0.92 3.29 -34.00
CA THR A 12 0.40 4.63 -34.32
C THR A 12 0.10 4.73 -35.81
N ARG A 13 -1.10 5.17 -36.17
CA ARG A 13 -1.46 5.47 -37.57
C ARG A 13 -0.48 6.50 -38.13
N ASP A 14 0.10 6.23 -39.30
CA ASP A 14 1.07 7.10 -39.97
C ASP A 14 2.30 7.44 -39.08
N GLY A 15 2.72 6.49 -38.23
CA GLY A 15 3.72 6.76 -37.17
C GLY A 15 5.09 7.24 -37.65
N VAL A 16 5.59 6.76 -38.80
CA VAL A 16 6.86 7.26 -39.38
C VAL A 16 6.72 8.73 -39.80
N HIS A 17 5.58 9.06 -40.42
CA HIS A 17 5.25 10.42 -40.84
C HIS A 17 5.08 11.35 -39.63
N MET A 18 4.45 10.87 -38.54
CA MET A 18 4.35 11.60 -37.28
C MET A 18 5.74 11.94 -36.72
N ASN A 19 6.64 10.96 -36.64
CA ASN A 19 8.01 11.17 -36.15
C ASN A 19 8.79 12.16 -37.04
N ALA A 20 8.67 12.05 -38.37
CA ALA A 20 9.30 12.98 -39.31
C ALA A 20 8.75 14.41 -39.18
N SER A 21 7.45 14.56 -38.96
CA SER A 21 6.79 15.86 -38.73
C SER A 21 7.25 16.50 -37.42
N CYS A 22 7.37 15.72 -36.34
CA CYS A 22 7.99 16.18 -35.09
C CYS A 22 9.45 16.58 -35.29
N GLY A 23 10.20 15.88 -36.14
CA GLY A 23 11.56 16.29 -36.51
C GLY A 23 11.60 17.62 -37.27
N ARG A 24 10.60 17.90 -38.11
CA ARG A 24 10.51 19.13 -38.93
C ARG A 24 10.15 20.38 -38.13
N ILE A 25 9.33 20.26 -37.09
CA ILE A 25 8.75 21.42 -36.38
C ILE A 25 9.81 22.39 -35.82
N SER A 26 11.00 21.89 -35.50
CA SER A 26 12.11 22.70 -34.99
C SER A 26 12.80 23.57 -36.05
N THR A 27 12.60 23.28 -37.34
CA THR A 27 13.36 23.90 -38.45
C THR A 27 12.50 24.37 -39.62
N THR A 28 11.19 24.13 -39.59
CA THR A 28 10.25 24.44 -40.69
C THR A 28 9.25 25.51 -40.23
N GLN A 29 9.03 26.55 -41.05
CA GLN A 29 8.00 27.55 -40.80
C GLN A 29 6.59 26.94 -40.95
N GLY A 30 5.63 27.44 -40.17
CA GLY A 30 4.24 26.97 -40.16
C GLY A 30 3.81 26.41 -38.80
N SER A 31 2.53 26.09 -38.68
CA SER A 31 1.98 25.44 -37.49
C SER A 31 2.27 23.94 -37.47
N ALA A 32 2.14 23.30 -36.29
CA ALA A 32 2.28 21.85 -36.16
C ALA A 32 1.32 21.08 -37.08
N ILE A 33 0.11 21.62 -37.30
CA ILE A 33 -0.92 21.02 -38.16
C ILE A 33 -0.49 21.11 -39.63
N GLU A 34 -0.09 22.29 -40.09
CA GLU A 34 0.36 22.51 -41.48
C GLU A 34 1.57 21.63 -41.84
N ILE A 35 2.53 21.48 -40.91
CA ILE A 35 3.72 20.65 -41.11
C ILE A 35 3.36 19.17 -41.25
N PHE A 36 2.39 18.69 -40.46
CA PHE A 36 1.88 17.31 -40.52
C PHE A 36 1.07 17.10 -41.81
N GLU A 37 0.16 17.99 -42.16
CA GLU A 37 -0.62 17.90 -43.41
C GLU A 37 0.28 17.94 -44.66
N THR A 38 1.46 18.54 -44.55
CA THR A 38 2.50 18.50 -45.58
C THR A 38 3.14 17.11 -45.64
N ASN A 39 2.46 16.17 -46.31
CA ASN A 39 2.97 14.84 -46.59
C ASN A 39 3.93 14.87 -47.80
N LYS A 40 5.23 14.68 -47.54
CA LYS A 40 6.29 14.65 -48.57
C LYS A 40 6.56 13.23 -49.09
N GLY A 41 5.74 12.25 -48.71
CA GLY A 41 5.90 10.83 -49.02
C GLY A 41 6.77 10.09 -48.01
N ILE A 42 6.52 8.78 -47.88
CA ILE A 42 7.14 7.91 -46.86
C ILE A 42 8.67 7.90 -46.95
N GLU A 43 9.25 7.89 -48.15
CA GLU A 43 10.70 7.86 -48.33
C GLU A 43 11.38 9.16 -47.83
N ALA A 44 10.71 10.30 -47.99
CA ALA A 44 11.23 11.59 -47.51
C ALA A 44 11.23 11.62 -45.98
N ASP A 45 10.19 11.04 -45.37
CA ASP A 45 10.06 10.92 -43.92
C ASP A 45 11.09 9.97 -43.33
N GLU A 46 11.29 8.80 -43.93
CA GLU A 46 12.33 7.85 -43.55
C GLU A 46 13.72 8.47 -43.62
N ARG A 47 14.06 9.16 -44.71
CA ARG A 47 15.35 9.85 -44.86
C ARG A 47 15.55 10.92 -43.80
N LEU A 48 14.52 11.72 -43.52
CA LEU A 48 14.59 12.77 -42.52
C LEU A 48 14.74 12.19 -41.12
N ILE A 49 13.86 11.28 -40.70
CA ILE A 49 13.88 10.76 -39.34
C ILE A 49 15.18 9.99 -39.07
N LYS A 50 15.70 9.28 -40.08
CA LYS A 50 17.03 8.67 -40.03
C LYS A 50 18.11 9.72 -39.77
N LYS A 51 18.11 10.84 -40.49
CA LYS A 51 19.07 11.93 -40.26
C LYS A 51 18.93 12.53 -38.85
N VAL A 52 17.70 12.82 -38.41
CA VAL A 52 17.41 13.41 -37.08
C VAL A 52 17.89 12.50 -35.96
N ALA A 53 17.55 11.21 -36.02
CA ALA A 53 17.99 10.21 -35.04
C ALA A 53 19.51 10.07 -35.02
N GLN A 54 20.16 10.06 -36.19
CA GLN A 54 21.62 9.98 -36.31
C GLN A 54 22.36 11.20 -35.75
N SER A 55 21.70 12.35 -35.67
CA SER A 55 22.23 13.55 -34.98
C SER A 55 22.03 13.50 -33.46
N GLY A 56 21.49 12.41 -32.90
CA GLY A 56 21.26 12.22 -31.47
C GLY A 56 19.89 12.70 -30.97
N HIS A 57 19.04 13.25 -31.85
CA HIS A 57 17.70 13.73 -31.49
C HIS A 57 16.66 12.60 -31.45
N MET A 58 16.87 11.64 -30.55
CA MET A 58 16.05 10.43 -30.43
C MET A 58 14.63 10.67 -29.90
N ALA A 59 14.38 11.83 -29.26
CA ALA A 59 13.06 12.18 -28.74
C ALA A 59 11.97 12.22 -29.83
N ALA A 60 12.34 12.53 -31.08
CA ALA A 60 11.40 12.51 -32.20
C ALA A 60 10.80 11.12 -32.45
N LEU A 61 11.48 10.04 -32.05
CA LEU A 61 11.00 8.66 -32.20
C LEU A 61 9.94 8.27 -31.16
N GLU A 62 9.73 9.09 -30.14
CA GLU A 62 8.81 8.77 -29.03
C GLU A 62 7.33 8.95 -29.40
N HIS A 63 7.02 9.62 -30.53
CA HIS A 63 5.66 9.87 -30.99
C HIS A 63 5.01 8.69 -31.72
N HIS A 64 5.81 7.72 -32.17
CA HIS A 64 5.34 6.47 -32.75
C HIS A 64 5.33 5.38 -31.66
N SER A 65 4.15 4.89 -31.30
CA SER A 65 3.94 3.79 -30.35
C SER A 65 3.63 2.48 -31.07
N LEU A 66 4.19 1.37 -30.57
CA LEU A 66 3.98 0.01 -31.04
C LEU A 66 3.40 -0.85 -29.91
N SER A 67 2.51 -1.78 -30.25
CA SER A 67 2.06 -2.84 -29.35
C SER A 67 2.52 -4.19 -29.88
N VAL A 68 3.37 -4.86 -29.10
CA VAL A 68 4.01 -6.14 -29.42
C VAL A 68 3.43 -7.25 -28.57
N ALA A 69 3.15 -8.40 -29.17
CA ALA A 69 2.89 -9.63 -28.46
C ALA A 69 4.15 -10.49 -28.39
N PHE A 70 4.48 -10.94 -27.18
CA PHE A 70 5.43 -12.01 -26.93
C PHE A 70 4.64 -13.28 -26.65
N ASP A 71 4.65 -14.21 -27.61
CA ASP A 71 3.91 -15.48 -27.53
C ASP A 71 4.88 -16.66 -27.44
N GLY A 72 4.77 -17.43 -26.37
CA GLY A 72 5.60 -18.60 -26.15
C GLY A 72 7.03 -18.29 -25.73
N ALA A 73 7.34 -17.06 -25.32
CA ALA A 73 8.64 -16.70 -24.72
C ALA A 73 8.74 -17.24 -23.29
N SER A 74 9.93 -17.58 -22.82
CA SER A 74 10.13 -18.02 -21.44
C SER A 74 9.77 -16.93 -20.42
N VAL A 75 9.46 -17.36 -19.21
CA VAL A 75 9.34 -16.45 -18.06
C VAL A 75 10.65 -15.72 -17.77
N PHE A 76 11.80 -16.32 -18.08
CA PHE A 76 13.08 -15.63 -18.00
C PHE A 76 13.15 -14.39 -18.94
N VAL A 77 12.69 -14.52 -20.19
CA VAL A 77 12.57 -13.38 -21.11
C VAL A 77 11.64 -12.30 -20.55
N GLU A 78 10.53 -12.70 -19.93
CA GLU A 78 9.62 -11.75 -19.27
C GLU A 78 10.36 -10.96 -18.19
N GLN A 79 11.13 -11.61 -17.32
CA GLN A 79 11.93 -10.93 -16.29
C GLN A 79 12.94 -9.94 -16.90
N PHE A 80 13.61 -10.33 -17.99
CA PHE A 80 14.54 -9.45 -18.69
C PHE A 80 13.85 -8.17 -19.22
N ILE A 81 12.69 -8.34 -19.86
CA ILE A 81 12.00 -7.25 -20.55
C ILE A 81 11.30 -6.29 -19.58
N ILE A 82 10.72 -6.78 -18.48
CA ILE A 82 9.98 -5.92 -17.53
C ILE A 82 10.88 -4.89 -16.80
N GLU A 83 12.20 -5.03 -16.86
CA GLU A 83 13.16 -4.02 -16.37
C GLU A 83 13.12 -2.72 -17.20
N HIS A 84 12.61 -2.76 -18.45
CA HIS A 84 12.42 -1.57 -19.27
C HIS A 84 11.17 -0.78 -18.82
N ARG A 85 11.40 0.26 -18.00
CA ARG A 85 10.35 1.02 -17.30
C ARG A 85 9.43 1.87 -18.19
N LEU A 86 9.91 2.30 -19.36
CA LEU A 86 9.15 3.19 -20.27
C LEU A 86 8.26 2.41 -21.25
N ALA A 87 7.53 1.41 -20.77
CA ALA A 87 6.70 0.55 -21.61
C ALA A 87 5.58 -0.13 -20.82
N SER A 88 4.36 -0.19 -21.35
CA SER A 88 3.17 -0.92 -20.86
C SER A 88 3.28 -2.44 -21.03
N TYR A 89 2.89 -3.22 -20.02
CA TYR A 89 3.03 -4.68 -19.94
C TYR A 89 1.74 -5.26 -19.40
N THR A 90 1.19 -6.26 -20.09
CA THR A 90 0.12 -7.10 -19.55
C THR A 90 0.54 -8.55 -19.65
N VAL A 91 0.83 -9.14 -18.49
CA VAL A 91 1.29 -10.51 -18.35
C VAL A 91 0.12 -11.39 -17.91
N LYS A 92 0.00 -12.58 -18.51
CA LYS A 92 -0.96 -13.61 -18.09
C LYS A 92 -0.72 -13.99 -16.62
N SER A 93 -1.76 -13.87 -15.79
CA SER A 93 -1.61 -14.02 -14.33
C SER A 93 -1.38 -15.46 -13.90
N ARG A 94 -0.21 -15.73 -13.31
CA ARG A 94 0.14 -17.01 -12.66
C ARG A 94 -0.54 -17.23 -11.30
N ARG A 95 -1.43 -16.32 -10.90
CA ARG A 95 -2.28 -16.45 -9.70
C ARG A 95 -3.65 -17.06 -10.03
N TYR A 96 -4.10 -16.91 -11.28
CA TYR A 96 -5.49 -17.21 -11.67
C TYR A 96 -5.58 -18.21 -12.81
N VAL A 97 -4.58 -18.24 -13.69
CA VAL A 97 -4.55 -19.16 -14.83
C VAL A 97 -3.79 -20.42 -14.44
N ASP A 98 -4.27 -21.54 -15.00
CA ASP A 98 -3.61 -22.83 -14.91
C ASP A 98 -2.46 -22.92 -15.92
N PHE A 99 -1.29 -23.37 -15.49
CA PHE A 99 -0.09 -23.46 -16.33
C PHE A 99 0.38 -24.90 -16.58
N SER A 100 -0.39 -25.92 -16.18
CA SER A 100 -0.06 -27.33 -16.44
C SER A 100 0.28 -27.60 -17.90
N GLY A 101 -0.49 -27.05 -18.84
CA GLY A 101 -0.28 -27.21 -20.29
C GLY A 101 0.61 -26.17 -20.95
N ALA A 102 1.32 -25.32 -20.19
CA ALA A 102 2.08 -24.21 -20.79
C ALA A 102 3.31 -24.67 -21.58
N GLY A 103 3.94 -25.77 -21.15
CA GLY A 103 5.19 -26.27 -21.71
C GLY A 103 6.36 -25.31 -21.46
N TYR A 104 7.52 -25.62 -22.06
CA TYR A 104 8.79 -24.94 -21.78
C TYR A 104 9.64 -24.72 -23.04
N ILE A 105 10.59 -23.78 -22.93
CA ILE A 105 11.62 -23.54 -23.93
C ILE A 105 12.65 -24.66 -23.87
N ILE A 106 13.15 -25.07 -25.02
CA ILE A 106 14.23 -26.06 -25.13
C ILE A 106 15.39 -25.35 -25.82
N PRO A 107 16.48 -25.05 -25.11
CA PRO A 107 17.66 -24.45 -25.73
C PRO A 107 18.24 -25.37 -26.82
N GLU A 108 18.92 -24.79 -27.82
CA GLU A 108 19.53 -25.57 -28.91
C GLU A 108 20.57 -26.55 -28.38
N ASP A 109 21.37 -26.12 -27.40
CA ASP A 109 22.37 -26.92 -26.70
C ASP A 109 21.82 -27.51 -25.39
N ALA A 110 20.55 -27.93 -25.36
CA ALA A 110 19.95 -28.51 -24.17
C ALA A 110 20.71 -29.78 -23.73
N PRO A 111 21.16 -29.87 -22.46
CA PRO A 111 21.82 -31.06 -21.95
C PRO A 111 20.93 -32.31 -21.97
N ASP A 112 21.55 -33.48 -21.89
CA ASP A 112 20.83 -34.74 -21.73
C ASP A 112 19.91 -34.70 -20.48
N GLY A 113 18.73 -35.29 -20.59
CA GLY A 113 17.73 -35.29 -19.52
C GLY A 113 17.00 -33.97 -19.30
N TYR A 114 17.28 -32.90 -20.06
CA TYR A 114 16.62 -31.59 -19.88
C TYR A 114 15.10 -31.65 -19.94
N ARG A 115 14.55 -32.44 -20.87
CA ARG A 115 13.09 -32.59 -21.03
C ARG A 115 12.45 -33.24 -19.81
N GLU A 116 13.00 -34.36 -19.37
CA GLU A 116 12.53 -35.09 -18.18
C GLU A 116 12.64 -34.19 -16.93
N HIS A 117 13.75 -33.45 -16.81
CA HIS A 117 13.94 -32.48 -15.74
C HIS A 117 12.83 -31.42 -15.73
N MET A 118 12.55 -30.78 -16.87
CA MET A 118 11.51 -29.76 -16.97
C MET A 118 10.11 -30.33 -16.75
N GLU A 119 9.80 -31.49 -17.34
CA GLU A 119 8.52 -32.19 -17.19
C GLU A 119 8.23 -32.55 -15.72
N SER A 120 9.26 -32.89 -14.95
CA SER A 120 9.11 -33.20 -13.52
C SER A 120 8.46 -32.04 -12.74
N PHE A 121 8.81 -30.78 -13.04
CA PHE A 121 8.25 -29.62 -12.35
C PHE A 121 6.78 -29.34 -12.70
N PHE A 122 6.36 -29.67 -13.93
CA PHE A 122 4.93 -29.57 -14.28
C PHE A 122 4.14 -30.69 -13.60
N ALA A 123 4.71 -31.90 -13.49
CA ALA A 123 4.12 -32.97 -12.72
C ALA A 123 4.02 -32.62 -11.23
N ASP A 124 5.05 -31.99 -10.64
CA ASP A 124 4.99 -31.49 -9.26
C ASP A 124 3.91 -30.42 -9.09
N TYR A 125 3.80 -29.48 -10.04
CA TYR A 125 2.76 -28.45 -10.04
C TYR A 125 1.37 -29.08 -10.07
N GLU A 126 1.12 -30.03 -10.96
CA GLU A 126 -0.15 -30.77 -11.04
C GLU A 126 -0.45 -31.56 -9.76
N ALA A 127 0.57 -32.21 -9.18
CA ALA A 127 0.43 -32.93 -7.91
C ALA A 127 0.07 -31.98 -6.76
N LEU A 128 0.67 -30.80 -6.68
CA LEU A 128 0.30 -29.78 -5.70
C LEU A 128 -1.15 -29.30 -5.89
N LEU A 129 -1.59 -29.08 -7.14
CA LEU A 129 -2.99 -28.72 -7.42
C LEU A 129 -3.96 -29.83 -7.00
N ALA A 130 -3.59 -31.11 -7.20
CA ALA A 130 -4.40 -32.25 -6.78
C ALA A 130 -4.52 -32.36 -5.24
N LEU A 131 -3.59 -31.75 -4.49
CA LEU A 131 -3.61 -31.63 -3.04
C LEU A 131 -4.31 -30.34 -2.55
N ASP A 132 -5.14 -29.73 -3.38
CA ASP A 132 -5.87 -28.47 -3.11
C ASP A 132 -4.95 -27.28 -2.77
N ILE A 133 -3.66 -27.33 -3.15
CA ILE A 133 -2.78 -26.17 -3.02
C ILE A 133 -3.23 -25.11 -4.03
N PRO A 134 -3.45 -23.84 -3.60
CA PRO A 134 -3.86 -22.79 -4.52
C PRO A 134 -2.87 -22.62 -5.67
N LYS A 135 -3.36 -22.35 -6.89
CA LYS A 135 -2.53 -22.02 -8.07
C LYS A 135 -1.49 -20.94 -7.77
N GLU A 136 -1.85 -20.00 -6.89
CA GLU A 136 -0.95 -18.93 -6.45
C GLU A 136 0.32 -19.44 -5.77
N ASP A 137 0.23 -20.54 -5.04
CA ASP A 137 1.31 -21.12 -4.25
C ASP A 137 1.98 -22.28 -5.00
N ALA A 138 1.18 -23.13 -5.65
CA ALA A 138 1.69 -24.23 -6.46
C ALA A 138 2.65 -23.74 -7.56
N ARG A 139 2.42 -22.56 -8.16
CA ARG A 139 3.30 -22.02 -9.21
C ARG A 139 4.75 -21.81 -8.78
N PHE A 140 5.07 -21.83 -7.48
CA PHE A 140 6.42 -21.63 -6.97
C PHE A 140 7.38 -22.74 -7.42
N VAL A 141 6.87 -23.92 -7.80
CA VAL A 141 7.69 -25.01 -8.37
C VAL A 141 7.85 -24.93 -9.89
N LEU A 142 7.19 -23.99 -10.57
CA LEU A 142 7.31 -23.87 -12.03
C LEU A 142 8.67 -23.26 -12.44
N PRO A 143 9.34 -23.82 -13.46
CA PRO A 143 10.67 -23.40 -13.88
C PRO A 143 10.61 -22.16 -14.77
N TYR A 144 11.62 -21.30 -14.73
CA TYR A 144 11.67 -20.08 -15.53
C TYR A 144 11.83 -20.32 -17.04
N ALA A 145 12.05 -21.57 -17.44
CA ALA A 145 11.93 -22.04 -18.82
C ALA A 145 10.48 -22.10 -19.34
N PHE A 146 9.46 -22.10 -18.49
CA PHE A 146 8.09 -22.31 -18.96
C PHE A 146 7.62 -21.16 -19.87
N ARG A 147 6.76 -21.49 -20.83
CA ARG A 147 6.27 -20.54 -21.83
C ARG A 147 5.24 -19.59 -21.24
N GLY A 148 5.61 -18.33 -21.17
CA GLY A 148 4.75 -17.20 -20.85
C GLY A 148 4.12 -16.58 -22.09
N GLN A 149 3.19 -15.66 -21.82
CA GLN A 149 2.55 -14.81 -22.82
C GLN A 149 2.31 -13.43 -22.23
N PHE A 150 2.75 -12.39 -22.93
CA PHE A 150 2.50 -11.02 -22.51
C PHE A 150 2.48 -10.04 -23.68
N TYR A 151 1.78 -8.94 -23.46
CA TYR A 151 1.78 -7.79 -24.36
C TYR A 151 2.73 -6.73 -23.82
N MET A 152 3.47 -6.09 -24.71
CA MET A 152 4.27 -4.90 -24.45
C MET A 152 3.76 -3.75 -25.33
N THR A 153 3.67 -2.53 -24.81
CA THR A 153 3.41 -1.33 -25.61
C THR A 153 4.36 -0.23 -25.21
N ALA A 154 5.11 0.31 -26.17
CA ALA A 154 6.10 1.34 -25.95
C ALA A 154 6.29 2.17 -27.22
N ASN A 155 7.00 3.28 -27.10
CA ASN A 155 7.40 4.04 -28.28
C ASN A 155 8.55 3.37 -29.04
N VAL A 156 8.76 3.79 -30.29
CA VAL A 156 9.81 3.25 -31.18
C VAL A 156 11.21 3.43 -30.58
N ARG A 157 11.50 4.54 -29.89
CA ARG A 157 12.78 4.75 -29.21
C ARG A 157 13.05 3.62 -28.20
N THR A 158 12.05 3.28 -27.38
CA THR A 158 12.14 2.19 -26.41
C THR A 158 12.33 0.84 -27.09
N PHE A 159 11.66 0.57 -28.20
CA PHE A 159 11.82 -0.70 -28.93
C PHE A 159 13.15 -0.82 -29.67
N ILE A 160 13.69 0.27 -30.22
CA ILE A 160 15.05 0.31 -30.79
C ILE A 160 16.07 -0.03 -29.71
N HIS A 161 15.96 0.62 -28.55
CA HIS A 161 16.82 0.34 -27.40
C HIS A 161 16.68 -1.10 -26.92
N LEU A 162 15.46 -1.61 -26.76
CA LEU A 162 15.22 -2.99 -26.36
C LEU A 162 15.81 -4.00 -27.36
N ALA A 163 15.54 -3.84 -28.66
CA ALA A 163 16.06 -4.76 -29.68
C ALA A 163 17.60 -4.75 -29.72
N ALA A 164 18.22 -3.58 -29.55
CA ALA A 164 19.67 -3.47 -29.42
C ALA A 164 20.19 -4.14 -28.15
N GLU A 165 19.54 -3.95 -26.99
CA GLU A 165 19.91 -4.60 -25.73
C GLU A 165 19.79 -6.12 -25.80
N MET A 166 18.75 -6.63 -26.46
CA MET A 166 18.50 -8.06 -26.66
C MET A 166 19.55 -8.71 -27.57
N THR A 167 20.03 -8.01 -28.59
CA THR A 167 20.92 -8.57 -29.63
C THR A 167 22.41 -8.31 -29.39
N ARG A 168 22.76 -7.15 -28.83
CA ARG A 168 24.16 -6.67 -28.69
C ARG A 168 24.53 -6.21 -27.28
N GLY A 169 23.53 -5.85 -26.47
CA GLY A 169 23.69 -5.42 -25.08
C GLY A 169 23.83 -6.58 -24.11
N ARG A 170 23.27 -6.45 -22.91
CA ARG A 170 23.33 -7.55 -21.91
C ARG A 170 22.64 -8.82 -22.41
N GLY A 171 21.57 -8.67 -23.20
CA GLY A 171 20.74 -9.75 -23.73
C GLY A 171 21.48 -10.78 -24.60
N LYS A 172 22.62 -10.39 -25.18
CA LYS A 172 23.41 -11.26 -26.09
C LYS A 172 23.91 -12.54 -25.44
N ALA A 173 23.93 -12.61 -24.11
CA ALA A 173 24.37 -13.78 -23.38
C ALA A 173 23.38 -14.96 -23.46
N TRP A 174 22.16 -14.74 -23.96
CA TRP A 174 21.09 -15.74 -23.96
C TRP A 174 20.49 -15.91 -25.38
N PRO A 175 20.62 -17.11 -25.99
CA PRO A 175 20.14 -17.35 -27.36
C PRO A 175 18.66 -17.05 -27.60
N GLU A 176 17.78 -17.34 -26.63
CA GLU A 176 16.34 -17.03 -26.76
C GLU A 176 16.08 -15.53 -26.84
N ILE A 177 16.75 -14.73 -25.99
CA ILE A 177 16.64 -13.27 -26.01
C ILE A 177 17.17 -12.72 -27.33
N VAL A 178 18.29 -13.23 -27.84
CA VAL A 178 18.84 -12.86 -29.15
C VAL A 178 17.85 -13.20 -30.27
N HIS A 179 17.24 -14.38 -30.24
CA HIS A 179 16.24 -14.80 -31.23
C HIS A 179 15.05 -13.83 -31.29
N LEU A 180 14.44 -13.53 -30.14
CA LEU A 180 13.33 -12.59 -30.05
C LEU A 180 13.75 -11.16 -30.42
N GLY A 181 14.96 -10.76 -30.04
CA GLY A 181 15.55 -9.48 -30.39
C GLY A 181 15.74 -9.31 -31.90
N ASN A 182 16.17 -10.36 -32.59
CA ASN A 182 16.29 -10.38 -34.05
C ASN A 182 14.93 -10.27 -34.74
N MET A 183 13.90 -10.94 -34.24
CA MET A 183 12.54 -10.80 -34.76
C MET A 183 12.02 -9.36 -34.64
N LEU A 184 12.28 -8.70 -33.49
CA LEU A 184 11.93 -7.30 -33.30
C LEU A 184 12.74 -6.39 -34.21
N LYS A 185 14.05 -6.63 -34.31
CA LYS A 185 14.96 -5.87 -35.18
C LYS A 185 14.49 -5.91 -36.63
N GLU A 186 14.15 -7.07 -37.16
CA GLU A 186 13.66 -7.23 -38.54
C GLU A 186 12.42 -6.36 -38.80
N GLN A 187 11.44 -6.40 -37.90
CA GLN A 187 10.22 -5.60 -38.00
C GLN A 187 10.47 -4.09 -37.84
N LEU A 188 11.43 -3.70 -36.99
CA LEU A 188 11.81 -2.31 -36.78
C LEU A 188 12.61 -1.76 -37.96
N ASP A 189 13.55 -2.53 -38.52
CA ASP A 189 14.38 -2.12 -39.66
C ASP A 189 13.57 -1.95 -40.94
N ALA A 190 12.42 -2.65 -41.06
CA ALA A 190 11.47 -2.43 -42.14
C ALA A 190 10.87 -0.99 -42.14
N GLN A 191 10.90 -0.29 -40.99
CA GLN A 191 10.39 1.09 -40.86
C GLN A 191 11.48 2.12 -40.53
N TYR A 192 12.57 1.69 -39.87
CA TYR A 192 13.64 2.53 -39.34
C TYR A 192 15.03 1.92 -39.61
N PRO A 193 15.39 1.76 -40.90
CA PRO A 193 16.52 0.93 -41.31
C PRO A 193 17.86 1.38 -40.70
N GLY A 194 18.46 0.48 -39.92
CA GLY A 194 19.79 0.61 -39.35
C GLY A 194 19.86 1.45 -38.07
N LEU A 195 18.73 1.85 -37.49
CA LEU A 195 18.74 2.54 -36.18
C LEU A 195 19.04 1.58 -35.04
N VAL A 196 18.54 0.35 -35.07
CA VAL A 196 18.82 -0.68 -34.05
C VAL A 196 20.31 -0.97 -33.95
N ASP A 197 21.01 -1.05 -35.08
CA ASP A 197 22.46 -1.35 -35.11
C ASP A 197 23.34 -0.22 -34.56
N ARG A 198 22.85 1.02 -34.61
CA ARG A 198 23.58 2.22 -34.14
C ARG A 198 23.34 2.53 -32.68
N GLU A 199 22.26 2.02 -32.11
CA GLU A 199 21.91 2.26 -30.73
C GLU A 199 23.02 1.77 -29.79
N ARG A 200 23.40 2.61 -28.82
CA ARG A 200 24.50 2.31 -27.91
C ARG A 200 24.00 1.48 -26.73
N VAL A 201 24.51 0.26 -26.62
CA VAL A 201 24.11 -0.74 -25.62
C VAL A 201 25.32 -1.41 -24.97
N ASP A 202 26.45 -0.69 -24.91
CA ASP A 202 27.69 -1.18 -24.31
C ASP A 202 27.54 -1.21 -22.78
N ALA A 203 26.96 -2.28 -22.26
CA ALA A 203 26.83 -2.56 -20.84
C ALA A 203 27.69 -3.77 -20.46
N ALA A 204 28.24 -3.75 -19.25
CA ALA A 204 28.87 -4.93 -18.67
C ALA A 204 27.81 -6.03 -18.49
N ILE A 205 28.11 -7.24 -18.97
CA ILE A 205 27.25 -8.40 -18.74
C ILE A 205 27.46 -8.86 -17.29
N PRO A 206 26.40 -9.07 -16.50
CA PRO A 206 26.53 -9.65 -15.18
C PRO A 206 27.33 -10.97 -15.23
N ALA A 207 28.22 -11.16 -14.26
CA ALA A 207 28.98 -12.40 -14.15
C ALA A 207 28.02 -13.57 -13.85
N ARG A 208 28.28 -14.75 -14.44
CA ARG A 208 27.55 -15.97 -14.07
C ARG A 208 27.89 -16.35 -12.61
N PRO A 209 26.99 -17.07 -11.91
CA PRO A 209 27.28 -17.54 -10.56
C PRO A 209 28.52 -18.43 -10.54
N ALA A 210 29.43 -18.16 -9.60
CA ALA A 210 30.68 -18.92 -9.45
C ALA A 210 30.52 -20.22 -8.64
N ALA A 211 29.45 -20.33 -7.84
CA ALA A 211 29.19 -21.46 -6.97
C ALA A 211 27.69 -21.70 -6.83
N PHE A 212 27.32 -22.96 -6.63
CA PHE A 212 25.96 -23.42 -6.40
C PHE A 212 25.85 -24.00 -4.99
N HIS A 213 24.79 -23.62 -4.28
CA HIS A 213 24.57 -24.01 -2.89
C HIS A 213 23.41 -24.99 -2.77
N SER A 214 23.47 -25.83 -1.74
CA SER A 214 22.35 -26.72 -1.40
C SER A 214 21.08 -25.92 -1.11
N PRO A 215 19.91 -26.47 -1.46
CA PRO A 215 18.65 -25.79 -1.29
C PRO A 215 18.36 -25.51 0.19
N SER A 216 17.93 -24.30 0.52
CA SER A 216 17.59 -23.92 1.90
C SER A 216 16.35 -23.02 1.97
N GLU A 217 15.51 -23.30 2.96
CA GLU A 217 14.31 -22.51 3.23
C GLU A 217 14.69 -21.18 3.92
N VAL A 218 14.14 -20.07 3.44
CA VAL A 218 14.36 -18.73 3.99
C VAL A 218 13.04 -17.96 4.14
N LYS A 219 13.10 -16.82 4.82
CA LYS A 219 12.01 -15.84 4.89
C LYS A 219 12.45 -14.55 4.22
N GLY A 220 11.56 -13.98 3.42
CA GLY A 220 11.74 -12.64 2.86
C GLY A 220 11.71 -11.59 3.96
N LYS A 221 12.45 -10.50 3.76
CA LYS A 221 12.50 -9.36 4.68
C LYS A 221 12.56 -8.04 3.92
N ALA A 222 11.83 -7.01 4.36
CA ALA A 222 12.00 -5.65 3.87
C ALA A 222 12.85 -4.83 4.86
N VAL A 223 13.82 -4.04 4.37
CA VAL A 223 14.69 -3.21 5.20
C VAL A 223 14.74 -1.79 4.64
N LEU A 224 14.47 -0.80 5.49
CA LEU A 224 14.70 0.61 5.19
C LEU A 224 16.20 0.94 5.33
N LEU A 225 16.81 1.37 4.23
CA LEU A 225 18.26 1.61 4.15
C LEU A 225 18.62 3.09 4.28
N ASP A 226 17.82 3.97 3.66
CA ASP A 226 18.08 5.40 3.61
C ASP A 226 16.78 6.20 3.69
N THR A 227 16.85 7.34 4.35
CA THR A 227 15.71 8.23 4.64
C THR A 227 16.11 9.69 4.45
N PRO A 228 15.19 10.56 3.97
CA PRO A 228 15.47 11.98 3.87
C PRO A 228 15.60 12.61 5.26
N PHE A 229 16.50 13.58 5.39
CA PHE A 229 16.66 14.34 6.64
C PHE A 229 15.48 15.29 6.85
N ASN A 230 14.81 15.20 8.02
CA ASN A 230 13.64 16.03 8.39
C ASN A 230 12.52 16.05 7.33
N PRO A 231 11.85 14.91 7.07
CA PRO A 231 10.87 14.79 5.99
C PRO A 231 9.67 15.75 6.13
N GLU A 232 9.23 16.06 7.35
CA GLU A 232 8.10 16.97 7.61
C GLU A 232 8.41 18.41 7.18
N GLU A 233 9.62 18.90 7.46
CA GLU A 233 10.06 20.24 7.06
C GLU A 233 10.27 20.34 5.55
N ILE A 234 10.80 19.28 4.91
CA ILE A 234 10.88 19.21 3.44
C ILE A 234 9.48 19.30 2.83
N LEU A 235 8.52 18.53 3.36
CA LEU A 235 7.15 18.52 2.85
C LEU A 235 6.48 19.88 3.04
N LYS A 236 6.64 20.51 4.21
CA LYS A 236 6.13 21.86 4.49
C LYS A 236 6.68 22.89 3.50
N ARG A 237 7.98 22.85 3.19
CA ARG A 237 8.61 23.70 2.18
C ARG A 237 8.08 23.42 0.77
N ALA A 238 7.85 22.16 0.44
CA ALA A 238 7.28 21.77 -0.85
C ALA A 238 5.85 22.32 -1.02
N CYS A 239 5.00 22.20 0.01
CA CYS A 239 3.66 22.79 0.05
C CYS A 239 3.68 24.33 -0.08
N ALA A 240 4.58 25.00 0.65
CA ALA A 240 4.75 26.45 0.53
C ALA A 240 5.21 26.87 -0.88
N CYS A 241 6.14 26.13 -1.48
CA CYS A 241 6.64 26.38 -2.84
C CYS A 241 5.57 26.16 -3.90
N SER A 242 4.70 25.16 -3.74
CA SER A 242 3.59 24.92 -4.66
C SER A 242 2.40 25.87 -4.45
N GLY A 243 2.42 26.68 -3.38
CA GLY A 243 1.33 27.56 -3.00
C GLY A 243 0.09 26.80 -2.48
N ARG A 244 0.25 25.54 -2.05
CA ARG A 244 -0.83 24.70 -1.54
C ARG A 244 -0.65 24.48 -0.05
N ASP A 245 -1.56 25.03 0.76
CA ASP A 245 -1.62 24.76 2.20
C ASP A 245 -2.51 23.54 2.46
N MET A 246 -1.92 22.34 2.38
CA MET A 246 -2.65 21.08 2.55
C MET A 246 -2.01 20.22 3.63
N GLY A 247 -2.85 19.66 4.50
CA GLY A 247 -2.43 18.64 5.45
C GLY A 247 -2.10 17.31 4.77
N ILE A 248 -1.30 16.46 5.42
CA ILE A 248 -0.92 15.14 4.86
C ILE A 248 -2.13 14.27 4.48
N ARG A 249 -3.20 14.29 5.29
CA ARG A 249 -4.44 13.53 5.03
C ARG A 249 -5.12 13.95 3.74
N GLU A 250 -5.11 15.24 3.45
CA GLU A 250 -5.66 15.80 2.21
C GLU A 250 -4.72 15.48 1.05
N LEU A 251 -3.41 15.65 1.26
CA LEU A 251 -2.40 15.40 0.24
C LEU A 251 -2.44 13.95 -0.26
N VAL A 252 -2.54 12.94 0.60
CA VAL A 252 -2.60 11.51 0.14
C VAL A 252 -3.88 11.14 -0.61
N LYS A 253 -4.92 11.97 -0.48
CA LYS A 253 -6.22 11.87 -1.18
C LYS A 253 -6.26 12.75 -2.45
N ASP A 254 -5.34 13.71 -2.58
CA ASP A 254 -5.25 14.63 -3.72
C ASP A 254 -5.00 13.89 -5.04
N ALA A 255 -5.52 14.45 -6.13
CA ALA A 255 -5.31 13.89 -7.47
C ALA A 255 -3.86 14.06 -7.97
N ARG A 256 -3.11 15.03 -7.42
CA ARG A 256 -1.76 15.41 -7.84
C ARG A 256 -0.86 15.74 -6.63
N PRO A 257 -0.50 14.77 -5.78
CA PRO A 257 0.30 15.02 -4.58
C PRO A 257 1.81 15.08 -4.87
N ARG A 258 2.24 16.07 -5.66
CA ARG A 258 3.63 16.20 -6.12
C ARG A 258 4.61 16.54 -5.01
N GLU A 259 4.16 17.13 -3.91
CA GLU A 259 4.99 17.47 -2.76
C GLU A 259 5.60 16.21 -2.13
N LEU A 260 4.90 15.07 -2.20
CA LEU A 260 5.43 13.77 -1.77
C LEU A 260 6.61 13.29 -2.64
N GLU A 261 6.78 13.79 -3.86
CA GLU A 261 7.93 13.43 -4.74
C GLU A 261 9.26 13.95 -4.17
N MET A 262 9.23 14.91 -3.23
CA MET A 262 10.43 15.46 -2.61
C MET A 262 11.07 14.57 -1.56
N LEU A 263 10.37 13.53 -1.10
CA LEU A 263 10.82 12.64 -0.05
C LEU A 263 11.26 11.32 -0.67
N ASN A 264 12.57 11.06 -0.75
CA ASN A 264 13.14 9.86 -1.37
C ASN A 264 13.64 8.88 -0.31
N TYR A 265 13.35 7.60 -0.51
CA TYR A 265 13.73 6.51 0.39
C TYR A 265 14.39 5.39 -0.40
N SER A 266 15.28 4.65 0.26
CA SER A 266 15.90 3.44 -0.29
C SER A 266 15.65 2.24 0.61
N PHE A 267 15.43 1.09 0.00
CA PHE A 267 15.02 -0.14 0.66
C PHE A 267 15.74 -1.36 0.08
N SER A 268 16.01 -2.38 0.89
CA SER A 268 16.25 -3.73 0.39
C SER A 268 15.04 -4.63 0.63
N PHE A 269 14.80 -5.53 -0.32
CA PHE A 269 13.97 -6.70 -0.14
C PHE A 269 14.89 -7.91 -0.20
N ASP A 270 15.22 -8.46 0.95
CA ASP A 270 16.13 -9.58 1.09
C ASP A 270 15.35 -10.88 0.93
N ASN A 271 15.91 -11.83 0.18
CA ASN A 271 15.33 -13.14 -0.10
C ASN A 271 13.86 -13.08 -0.59
N ILE A 272 13.51 -12.14 -1.47
CA ILE A 272 12.19 -12.11 -2.11
C ILE A 272 12.12 -13.19 -3.19
N SER A 273 11.01 -13.93 -3.27
CA SER A 273 10.82 -14.90 -4.35
C SER A 273 10.80 -14.20 -5.71
N ILE A 274 11.34 -14.85 -6.74
CA ILE A 274 11.31 -14.30 -8.10
C ILE A 274 9.86 -14.20 -8.63
N ALA A 275 8.93 -15.01 -8.12
CA ALA A 275 7.49 -14.82 -8.33
C ALA A 275 7.01 -13.46 -7.79
N SER A 276 7.45 -13.07 -6.59
CA SER A 276 7.08 -11.81 -5.94
C SER A 276 7.81 -10.60 -6.51
N LEU A 277 9.00 -10.77 -7.10
CA LEU A 277 9.74 -9.71 -7.79
C LEU A 277 8.89 -9.03 -8.88
N THR A 278 8.07 -9.80 -9.60
CA THR A 278 7.15 -9.24 -10.63
C THR A 278 6.16 -8.23 -10.04
N HIS A 279 5.83 -8.32 -8.75
CA HIS A 279 4.95 -7.36 -8.08
C HIS A 279 5.63 -6.02 -7.78
N LEU A 280 6.97 -5.97 -7.70
CA LEU A 280 7.74 -4.73 -7.61
C LEU A 280 7.80 -4.01 -8.97
N THR A 281 8.07 -4.75 -10.05
CA THR A 281 8.31 -4.19 -11.38
C THR A 281 7.04 -3.78 -12.13
N ARG A 282 5.90 -4.44 -11.88
CA ARG A 282 4.65 -4.28 -12.67
C ARG A 282 4.10 -2.85 -12.71
N HIS A 283 4.29 -2.05 -11.66
CA HIS A 283 3.75 -0.68 -11.60
C HIS A 283 4.78 0.41 -11.90
N ARG A 284 6.07 0.08 -12.09
CA ARG A 284 7.13 0.98 -12.60
C ARG A 284 7.28 2.30 -11.85
N ILE A 285 6.89 2.27 -10.60
CA ILE A 285 6.97 3.39 -9.68
C ILE A 285 8.35 3.44 -9.00
N LEU A 286 9.35 2.67 -9.44
CA LEU A 286 10.57 2.51 -8.67
C LEU A 286 11.78 2.23 -9.53
N SER A 287 12.94 2.59 -9.00
CA SER A 287 14.23 2.09 -9.51
C SER A 287 14.54 0.78 -8.80
N LEU A 288 14.92 -0.26 -9.55
CA LEU A 288 15.19 -1.60 -9.06
C LEU A 288 16.56 -2.06 -9.54
N ILE A 289 17.34 -2.64 -8.63
CA ILE A 289 18.52 -3.44 -8.93
C ILE A 289 18.29 -4.84 -8.37
N VAL A 290 18.41 -5.85 -9.21
CA VAL A 290 18.17 -7.25 -8.85
C VAL A 290 19.15 -8.15 -9.60
N LYS A 291 19.48 -9.29 -9.00
CA LYS A 291 20.25 -10.35 -9.69
C LYS A 291 19.35 -11.15 -10.64
N ASP A 292 19.93 -11.73 -11.67
CA ASP A 292 19.20 -12.59 -12.60
C ASP A 292 18.74 -13.92 -11.97
N ALA A 293 17.91 -14.66 -12.69
CA ALA A 293 17.38 -15.95 -12.26
C ALA A 293 18.46 -17.01 -12.01
N ALA A 294 19.61 -16.97 -12.70
CA ALA A 294 20.69 -17.93 -12.49
C ALA A 294 21.28 -17.79 -11.07
N HIS A 295 21.39 -16.56 -10.57
CA HIS A 295 21.82 -16.33 -9.18
C HIS A 295 20.79 -16.81 -8.15
N ALA A 296 19.49 -16.79 -8.50
CA ALA A 296 18.42 -17.26 -7.62
C ALA A 296 18.56 -18.77 -7.33
N VAL A 297 18.73 -19.58 -8.39
CA VAL A 297 18.91 -21.02 -8.23
C VAL A 297 20.29 -21.37 -7.66
N ALA A 298 21.35 -20.65 -8.07
CA ALA A 298 22.70 -20.88 -7.55
C ALA A 298 22.84 -20.56 -6.06
N GLY A 299 22.05 -19.61 -5.54
CA GLY A 299 21.97 -19.34 -4.12
C GLY A 299 21.27 -20.44 -3.31
N GLY A 300 20.48 -21.31 -3.96
CA GLY A 300 19.74 -22.41 -3.32
C GLY A 300 18.58 -21.97 -2.42
N LYS A 301 18.39 -20.67 -2.20
CA LYS A 301 17.40 -20.16 -1.25
C LYS A 301 16.00 -20.14 -1.86
N TYR A 302 15.00 -20.61 -1.11
CA TYR A 302 13.60 -20.60 -1.52
C TYR A 302 12.64 -20.30 -0.36
N ILE A 303 11.44 -19.81 -0.70
CA ILE A 303 10.35 -19.59 0.27
C ILE A 303 9.37 -20.75 0.19
N VAL A 304 8.74 -21.13 1.31
CA VAL A 304 7.67 -22.14 1.38
C VAL A 304 6.34 -21.46 1.71
N PRO A 305 5.34 -21.53 0.82
CA PRO A 305 3.98 -21.05 1.10
C PRO A 305 3.33 -21.77 2.28
N GLU A 306 2.49 -21.05 3.04
CA GLU A 306 1.81 -21.63 4.21
C GLU A 306 0.80 -22.73 3.83
N SER A 307 0.17 -22.63 2.65
CA SER A 307 -0.71 -23.69 2.13
C SER A 307 0.04 -25.00 1.91
N VAL A 308 1.26 -24.93 1.37
CA VAL A 308 2.15 -26.07 1.16
C VAL A 308 2.62 -26.64 2.50
N ARG A 309 3.01 -25.77 3.45
CA ARG A 309 3.51 -26.19 4.77
C ARG A 309 2.52 -27.04 5.56
N LYS A 310 1.21 -26.79 5.40
CA LYS A 310 0.14 -27.49 6.11
C LYS A 310 -0.07 -28.94 5.66
N SER A 311 0.43 -29.31 4.49
CA SER A 311 0.38 -30.69 3.98
C SER A 311 1.79 -31.27 3.93
N SER A 312 2.03 -32.33 4.72
CA SER A 312 3.34 -33.00 4.73
C SER A 312 3.70 -33.58 3.36
N GLU A 313 2.70 -34.04 2.61
CA GLU A 313 2.87 -34.56 1.25
C GLU A 313 3.22 -33.43 0.27
N ALA A 314 2.48 -32.33 0.28
CA ALA A 314 2.76 -31.17 -0.57
C ALA A 314 4.16 -30.59 -0.25
N LEU A 315 4.53 -30.52 1.02
CA LEU A 315 5.84 -30.05 1.47
C LEU A 315 6.99 -30.96 0.97
N ALA A 316 6.78 -32.27 0.91
CA ALA A 316 7.77 -33.21 0.38
C ALA A 316 7.99 -33.02 -1.12
N ILE A 317 6.91 -32.92 -1.91
CA ILE A 317 6.94 -32.61 -3.35
C ILE A 317 7.69 -31.30 -3.58
N TYR A 318 7.32 -30.27 -2.82
CA TYR A 318 7.88 -28.94 -2.93
C TYR A 318 9.39 -28.96 -2.69
N ARG A 319 9.87 -29.53 -1.58
CA ARG A 319 11.30 -29.59 -1.26
C ARG A 319 12.10 -30.39 -2.29
N ALA A 320 11.57 -31.52 -2.73
CA ALA A 320 12.20 -32.34 -3.77
C ALA A 320 12.35 -31.58 -5.09
N SER A 321 11.40 -30.68 -5.42
CA SER A 321 11.50 -29.82 -6.61
C SER A 321 12.73 -28.90 -6.53
N PHE A 322 12.95 -28.24 -5.39
CA PHE A 322 14.12 -27.34 -5.22
C PHE A 322 15.44 -28.10 -5.16
N GLU A 323 15.47 -29.31 -4.59
CA GLU A 323 16.63 -30.21 -4.64
C GLU A 323 17.00 -30.57 -6.07
N ARG A 324 16.02 -31.02 -6.87
CA ARG A 324 16.24 -31.32 -8.29
C ARG A 324 16.73 -30.09 -9.07
N ALA A 325 16.07 -28.94 -8.89
CA ALA A 325 16.42 -27.71 -9.60
C ALA A 325 17.85 -27.25 -9.29
N CYS A 326 18.23 -27.20 -8.01
CA CYS A 326 19.58 -26.76 -7.61
C CYS A 326 20.65 -27.76 -8.06
N GLY A 327 20.39 -29.07 -7.93
CA GLY A 327 21.31 -30.12 -8.35
C GLY A 327 21.56 -30.10 -9.86
N TYR A 328 20.50 -29.97 -10.66
CA TYR A 328 20.61 -29.91 -12.12
C TYR A 328 21.31 -28.63 -12.59
N ALA A 329 20.99 -27.48 -11.99
CA ALA A 329 21.64 -26.21 -12.30
C ALA A 329 23.16 -26.21 -11.95
N ALA A 330 23.56 -26.91 -10.90
CA ALA A 330 24.97 -27.06 -10.53
C ALA A 330 25.77 -27.91 -11.54
N GLN A 331 25.11 -28.90 -12.15
CA GLN A 331 25.70 -29.73 -13.21
C GLN A 331 25.73 -29.01 -14.56
N HIS A 332 24.76 -28.12 -14.80
CA HIS A 332 24.54 -27.41 -16.07
C HIS A 332 24.45 -25.89 -15.86
N PRO A 333 25.54 -25.24 -15.40
CA PRO A 333 25.55 -23.81 -15.05
C PRO A 333 25.21 -22.87 -16.23
N GLU A 334 25.40 -23.33 -17.47
CA GLU A 334 25.08 -22.61 -18.70
C GLU A 334 23.56 -22.38 -18.90
N ILE A 335 22.71 -23.24 -18.35
CA ILE A 335 21.24 -23.12 -18.41
C ILE A 335 20.59 -22.84 -17.04
N ALA A 336 21.37 -22.49 -16.01
CA ALA A 336 20.87 -22.28 -14.65
C ALA A 336 19.68 -21.29 -14.57
N HIS A 337 19.65 -20.26 -15.43
CA HIS A 337 18.54 -19.31 -15.51
C HIS A 337 17.18 -19.95 -15.84
N TYR A 338 17.17 -21.05 -16.60
CA TYR A 338 15.98 -21.82 -16.91
C TYR A 338 15.57 -22.78 -15.79
N CYS A 339 16.53 -23.25 -15.01
CA CYS A 339 16.33 -24.18 -13.89
C CYS A 339 15.79 -23.47 -12.64
N ALA A 340 15.86 -22.14 -12.57
CA ALA A 340 15.28 -21.39 -11.45
C ALA A 340 13.78 -21.61 -11.37
N LEU A 341 13.30 -22.01 -10.19
CA LEU A 341 11.89 -22.16 -9.89
C LEU A 341 11.34 -20.85 -9.35
N ALA A 342 10.06 -20.57 -9.58
CA ALA A 342 9.47 -19.28 -9.20
C ALA A 342 9.53 -18.95 -7.69
N GLY A 343 9.69 -19.97 -6.83
CA GLY A 343 9.91 -19.82 -5.40
C GLY A 343 11.36 -19.61 -4.97
N ASN A 344 12.35 -19.70 -5.87
CA ASN A 344 13.72 -19.29 -5.59
C ASN A 344 13.76 -17.80 -5.30
N THR A 345 14.74 -17.39 -4.48
CA THR A 345 14.79 -16.02 -3.97
C THR A 345 16.00 -15.24 -4.48
N VAL A 346 15.84 -13.93 -4.54
CA VAL A 346 16.89 -12.95 -4.85
C VAL A 346 16.79 -11.80 -3.86
N ASP A 347 17.86 -11.01 -3.77
CA ASP A 347 17.81 -9.72 -3.10
C ASP A 347 17.53 -8.62 -4.13
N ALA A 348 16.72 -7.65 -3.74
CA ALA A 348 16.35 -6.51 -4.59
C ALA A 348 16.60 -5.19 -3.85
N LEU A 349 17.35 -4.29 -4.46
CA LEU A 349 17.55 -2.93 -3.97
C LEU A 349 16.60 -1.98 -4.72
N VAL A 350 15.86 -1.17 -3.97
CA VAL A 350 14.79 -0.33 -4.50
C VAL A 350 14.89 1.09 -3.96
N SER A 351 14.65 2.08 -4.82
CA SER A 351 14.43 3.46 -4.40
C SER A 351 13.06 3.95 -4.87
N MET A 352 12.34 4.64 -3.97
CA MET A 352 11.04 5.25 -4.22
C MET A 352 10.93 6.61 -3.53
N ASN A 353 10.26 7.56 -4.17
CA ASN A 353 9.75 8.74 -3.48
C ASN A 353 8.44 8.46 -2.72
N ALA A 354 7.99 9.33 -1.82
CA ALA A 354 6.80 9.08 -1.00
C ALA A 354 5.50 8.98 -1.82
N ARG A 355 5.43 9.58 -3.03
CA ARG A 355 4.28 9.40 -3.94
C ARG A 355 4.26 7.99 -4.53
N GLU A 356 5.42 7.48 -4.89
CA GLU A 356 5.60 6.10 -5.36
C GLU A 356 5.31 5.11 -4.24
N ILE A 357 5.79 5.35 -3.02
CA ILE A 357 5.44 4.56 -1.82
C ILE A 357 3.93 4.59 -1.58
N LEU A 358 3.28 5.74 -1.70
CA LEU A 358 1.82 5.82 -1.55
C LEU A 358 1.11 4.90 -2.55
N HIS A 359 1.53 4.91 -3.81
CA HIS A 359 0.99 4.02 -4.83
C HIS A 359 1.27 2.54 -4.52
N PHE A 360 2.51 2.23 -4.13
CA PHE A 360 2.93 0.90 -3.72
C PHE A 360 2.07 0.36 -2.58
N MET A 361 1.93 1.13 -1.49
CA MET A 361 1.16 0.73 -0.31
C MET A 361 -0.32 0.55 -0.63
N LYS A 362 -0.92 1.44 -1.45
CA LYS A 362 -2.32 1.34 -1.90
C LYS A 362 -2.64 -0.01 -2.55
N LEU A 363 -1.67 -0.58 -3.25
CA LEU A 363 -1.81 -1.83 -3.98
C LEU A 363 -1.29 -3.05 -3.22
N ARG A 364 -0.19 -2.91 -2.45
CA ARG A 364 0.54 -4.05 -1.87
C ARG A 364 0.18 -4.35 -0.42
N THR A 365 -0.34 -3.39 0.33
CA THR A 365 -0.90 -3.69 1.67
C THR A 365 -2.35 -4.19 1.61
N CYS A 366 -2.95 -4.21 0.41
CA CYS A 366 -4.29 -4.77 0.18
C CYS A 366 -4.29 -6.28 0.47
N VAL A 367 -5.34 -6.78 1.13
CA VAL A 367 -5.47 -8.22 1.43
C VAL A 367 -5.57 -9.11 0.18
N ARG A 368 -5.91 -8.54 -0.99
CA ARG A 368 -5.90 -9.26 -2.29
C ARG A 368 -4.54 -9.28 -2.96
N ALA A 369 -3.57 -8.49 -2.50
CA ALA A 369 -2.20 -8.61 -2.97
C ALA A 369 -1.67 -10.01 -2.64
N GLN A 370 -0.73 -10.49 -3.47
CA GLN A 370 -0.05 -11.75 -3.20
C GLN A 370 0.57 -11.69 -1.79
N TRP A 371 0.44 -12.76 -1.03
CA TRP A 371 0.66 -12.73 0.42
C TRP A 371 2.09 -12.34 0.82
N GLU A 372 3.11 -12.75 0.05
CA GLU A 372 4.52 -12.47 0.35
C GLU A 372 4.81 -10.97 0.17
N ILE A 373 4.49 -10.40 -1.00
CA ILE A 373 4.67 -8.97 -1.23
C ILE A 373 3.83 -8.12 -0.28
N ARG A 374 2.67 -8.63 0.15
CA ARG A 374 1.83 -7.97 1.16
C ARG A 374 2.50 -7.94 2.53
N THR A 375 3.11 -9.03 2.95
CA THR A 375 3.87 -9.10 4.20
C THR A 375 5.03 -8.10 4.16
N LEU A 376 5.83 -8.13 3.09
CA LEU A 376 6.97 -7.22 2.90
C LEU A 376 6.54 -5.74 2.86
N ALA A 377 5.43 -5.42 2.19
CA ALA A 377 4.90 -4.06 2.13
C ALA A 377 4.42 -3.55 3.51
N ASN A 378 3.80 -4.41 4.32
CA ASN A 378 3.38 -4.03 5.67
C ASN A 378 4.57 -3.85 6.62
N GLU A 379 5.58 -4.74 6.55
CA GLU A 379 6.83 -4.60 7.30
C GLU A 379 7.53 -3.28 6.96
N LEU A 380 7.56 -2.92 5.67
CA LEU A 380 8.12 -1.66 5.23
C LEU A 380 7.31 -0.45 5.73
N LEU A 381 5.99 -0.53 5.67
CA LEU A 381 5.11 0.53 6.14
C LEU A 381 5.26 0.77 7.65
N GLU A 382 5.51 -0.28 8.43
CA GLU A 382 5.79 -0.18 9.86
C GLU A 382 7.11 0.54 10.15
N GLN A 383 8.17 0.23 9.42
CA GLN A 383 9.45 0.95 9.52
C GLN A 383 9.29 2.43 9.15
N LEU A 384 8.56 2.73 8.08
CA LEU A 384 8.27 4.11 7.66
C LEU A 384 7.43 4.87 8.69
N ARG A 385 6.44 4.23 9.32
CA ARG A 385 5.63 4.83 10.40
C ARG A 385 6.45 5.08 11.66
N THR A 386 7.42 4.22 11.96
CA THR A 386 8.36 4.44 13.07
C THR A 386 9.24 5.65 12.79
N HIS A 387 9.73 5.80 11.56
CA HIS A 387 10.63 6.88 11.17
C HIS A 387 9.93 8.24 11.01
N ALA A 388 8.81 8.30 10.29
CA ALA A 388 8.07 9.54 10.01
C ALA A 388 6.56 9.34 10.23
N PRO A 389 6.11 9.21 11.49
CA PRO A 389 4.73 8.87 11.84
C PRO A 389 3.71 9.89 11.34
N ALA A 390 4.06 11.19 11.34
CA ALA A 390 3.19 12.25 10.85
C ALA A 390 2.84 12.06 9.37
N ILE A 391 3.73 11.45 8.58
CA ILE A 391 3.55 11.25 7.14
C ILE A 391 2.90 9.89 6.84
N PHE A 392 3.46 8.81 7.38
CA PHE A 392 3.09 7.44 6.96
C PHE A 392 1.96 6.79 7.77
N SER A 393 1.45 7.44 8.83
CA SER A 393 0.28 6.94 9.57
C SER A 393 -0.97 6.79 8.69
N VAL A 394 -1.09 7.66 7.68
CA VAL A 394 -2.24 7.71 6.76
C VAL A 394 -2.02 6.88 5.48
N PHE A 395 -0.85 6.25 5.33
CA PHE A 395 -0.55 5.36 4.21
C PHE A 395 -1.10 3.96 4.46
N GLY A 396 -1.36 3.22 3.38
CA GLY A 396 -1.81 1.84 3.40
C GLY A 396 -2.66 1.51 2.19
N ALA A 397 -3.53 0.50 2.32
CA ALA A 397 -4.34 0.02 1.21
C ALA A 397 -5.29 1.10 0.70
N THR A 398 -5.73 1.00 -0.55
CA THR A 398 -6.64 2.01 -1.14
C THR A 398 -7.90 2.24 -0.29
N CYS A 399 -8.45 1.19 0.32
CA CYS A 399 -9.61 1.32 1.23
C CYS A 399 -9.30 2.06 2.53
N ARG A 400 -8.05 1.99 3.04
CA ARG A 400 -7.60 2.80 4.17
C ARG A 400 -7.46 4.26 3.77
N VAL A 401 -6.73 4.53 2.68
CA VAL A 401 -6.44 5.91 2.26
C VAL A 401 -7.68 6.66 1.77
N ASN A 402 -8.51 6.00 0.96
CA ASN A 402 -9.67 6.64 0.33
C ASN A 402 -10.98 6.37 1.08
N GLY A 403 -10.97 5.58 2.16
CA GLY A 403 -12.15 5.16 2.90
C GLY A 403 -13.09 4.18 2.17
N ARG A 404 -12.77 3.76 0.93
CA ARG A 404 -13.57 2.85 0.10
C ARG A 404 -12.71 1.89 -0.72
N CYS A 405 -13.17 0.65 -0.87
CA CYS A 405 -12.49 -0.35 -1.70
C CYS A 405 -12.74 -0.07 -3.20
N PRO A 406 -11.68 0.03 -4.04
CA PRO A 406 -11.84 0.31 -5.47
C PRO A 406 -12.23 -0.93 -6.30
N GLU A 407 -12.15 -2.13 -5.74
CA GLU A 407 -12.24 -3.40 -6.48
C GLU A 407 -13.69 -3.80 -6.84
N GLY A 408 -14.70 -3.09 -6.32
CA GLY A 408 -16.11 -3.39 -6.61
C GLY A 408 -16.48 -4.84 -6.29
N ARG A 409 -16.93 -5.60 -7.31
CA ARG A 409 -17.26 -7.04 -7.19
C ARG A 409 -16.05 -7.90 -6.81
N LEU A 410 -14.85 -7.43 -7.10
CA LEU A 410 -13.60 -8.07 -6.70
C LEU A 410 -13.14 -7.58 -5.32
N SER A 411 -13.97 -6.91 -4.52
CA SER A 411 -13.63 -6.63 -3.11
C SER A 411 -13.28 -7.92 -2.36
N CYS A 412 -12.42 -7.81 -1.35
CA CYS A 412 -12.16 -8.91 -0.43
C CYS A 412 -13.31 -9.14 0.57
N GLY A 413 -14.35 -8.30 0.55
CA GLY A 413 -15.43 -8.30 1.56
C GLY A 413 -15.05 -7.63 2.89
N ASN A 414 -13.75 -7.43 3.14
CA ASN A 414 -13.21 -6.89 4.39
C ASN A 414 -12.39 -5.62 4.14
N PRO A 415 -13.02 -4.46 3.78
CA PRO A 415 -12.29 -3.20 3.68
C PRO A 415 -11.71 -2.79 5.04
N TYR A 416 -10.67 -1.94 5.02
CA TYR A 416 -10.06 -1.43 6.25
C TYR A 416 -11.09 -0.78 7.17
N LYS A 417 -11.12 -1.22 8.42
CA LYS A 417 -11.92 -0.64 9.50
C LYS A 417 -10.99 0.19 10.40
N PRO A 418 -11.31 1.46 10.69
CA PRO A 418 -10.51 2.27 11.61
C PRO A 418 -10.43 1.61 12.99
N ARG A 419 -9.22 1.52 13.54
CA ARG A 419 -8.96 0.91 14.86
C ARG A 419 -9.19 1.94 15.96
N ILE A 420 -10.21 1.73 16.77
CA ILE A 420 -10.65 2.67 17.80
C ILE A 420 -10.30 2.10 19.17
N GLY A 421 -9.44 2.82 19.89
CA GLY A 421 -9.14 2.50 21.29
C GLY A 421 -10.35 2.77 22.16
N LEU A 422 -10.88 1.76 22.84
CA LEU A 422 -12.01 1.89 23.77
C LEU A 422 -11.51 1.65 25.19
N THR A 423 -11.74 2.61 26.09
CA THR A 423 -11.35 2.47 27.50
C THR A 423 -12.33 1.57 28.27
N ALA A 424 -11.80 0.73 29.16
CA ALA A 424 -12.60 -0.24 29.90
C ALA A 424 -13.62 0.41 30.87
N ASN A 425 -14.50 -0.42 31.42
CA ASN A 425 -15.29 -0.14 32.60
C ASN A 425 -14.98 -1.18 33.67
N ARG A 426 -15.42 -0.94 34.91
CA ARG A 426 -15.23 -1.90 36.01
C ARG A 426 -16.54 -2.12 36.75
N ASN A 427 -16.86 -3.38 37.01
CA ASN A 427 -18.06 -3.75 37.75
C ASN A 427 -17.80 -3.68 39.27
N ASN A 428 -18.84 -3.92 40.07
CA ASN A 428 -18.75 -3.87 41.54
C ASN A 428 -17.82 -4.95 42.12
N ASP A 429 -17.60 -6.06 41.40
CA ASP A 429 -16.69 -7.14 41.77
C ASP A 429 -15.22 -6.82 41.43
N GLY A 430 -14.98 -5.67 40.80
CA GLY A 430 -13.65 -5.19 40.46
C GLY A 430 -13.10 -5.78 39.16
N GLU A 431 -13.91 -6.44 38.34
CA GLU A 431 -13.52 -6.95 37.02
C GLU A 431 -13.67 -5.88 35.94
N GLU A 432 -12.67 -5.79 35.06
CA GLU A 432 -12.72 -4.91 33.90
C GLU A 432 -13.55 -5.52 32.77
N TYR A 433 -14.44 -4.72 32.18
CA TYR A 433 -15.28 -5.14 31.07
C TYR A 433 -15.49 -4.01 30.05
N PHE A 434 -15.95 -4.35 28.86
CA PHE A 434 -16.24 -3.40 27.78
C PHE A 434 -17.72 -3.52 27.44
N PRO A 435 -18.58 -2.54 27.77
CA PRO A 435 -20.01 -2.67 27.54
C PRO A 435 -20.30 -2.88 26.05
N ALA A 436 -21.12 -3.90 25.73
CA ALA A 436 -21.43 -4.28 24.36
C ALA A 436 -21.98 -3.11 23.53
N ALA A 437 -22.80 -2.25 24.14
CA ALA A 437 -23.36 -1.05 23.52
C ALA A 437 -22.31 -0.12 22.87
N TYR A 438 -21.14 0.09 23.52
CA TYR A 438 -20.05 0.87 22.92
C TYR A 438 -19.43 0.13 21.73
N VAL A 439 -19.18 -1.17 21.90
CA VAL A 439 -18.57 -2.03 20.86
C VAL A 439 -19.46 -2.06 19.63
N ASP A 440 -20.74 -2.38 19.81
CA ASP A 440 -21.75 -2.47 18.75
C ASP A 440 -21.91 -1.14 18.01
N SER A 441 -21.88 -0.01 18.74
CA SER A 441 -21.99 1.32 18.14
C SER A 441 -20.78 1.66 17.25
N ILE A 442 -19.57 1.34 17.69
CA ILE A 442 -18.33 1.52 16.90
C ILE A 442 -18.35 0.60 15.68
N GLU A 443 -18.66 -0.69 15.86
CA GLU A 443 -18.64 -1.69 14.79
C GLU A 443 -19.71 -1.42 13.73
N ARG A 444 -20.91 -0.99 14.15
CA ARG A 444 -22.01 -0.59 13.24
C ARG A 444 -21.67 0.66 12.44
N ALA A 445 -20.90 1.59 13.01
CA ALA A 445 -20.34 2.73 12.30
C ALA A 445 -19.15 2.36 11.37
N GLY A 446 -18.68 1.11 11.41
CA GLY A 446 -17.64 0.57 10.55
C GLY A 446 -16.22 0.63 11.13
N GLY A 447 -16.08 0.84 12.44
CA GLY A 447 -14.82 0.76 13.17
C GLY A 447 -14.49 -0.66 13.66
N GLU A 448 -13.27 -0.84 14.15
CA GLU A 448 -12.80 -2.03 14.86
C GLU A 448 -12.35 -1.61 16.26
N VAL A 449 -12.82 -2.31 17.30
CA VAL A 449 -12.50 -1.96 18.68
C VAL A 449 -11.16 -2.55 19.11
N VAL A 450 -10.28 -1.70 19.64
CA VAL A 450 -9.08 -2.08 20.38
C VAL A 450 -9.32 -1.80 21.86
N LYS A 451 -9.41 -2.86 22.66
CA LYS A 451 -9.70 -2.79 24.10
C LYS A 451 -8.50 -2.23 24.86
N ILE A 452 -8.72 -1.22 25.71
CA ILE A 452 -7.69 -0.61 26.56
C ILE A 452 -8.05 -0.80 28.05
N PRO A 453 -7.45 -1.80 28.71
CA PRO A 453 -7.58 -2.03 30.16
C PRO A 453 -7.04 -0.86 31.01
N PHE A 454 -7.57 -0.68 32.22
CA PHE A 454 -7.10 0.34 33.19
C PHE A 454 -5.68 0.08 33.65
N THR A 455 -5.28 -1.18 33.66
CA THR A 455 -3.96 -1.65 34.07
C THR A 455 -2.90 -1.52 32.99
N THR A 456 -3.24 -0.96 31.81
CA THR A 456 -2.27 -0.79 30.72
C THR A 456 -1.19 0.22 31.12
N PRO A 457 0.10 -0.19 31.19
CA PRO A 457 1.19 0.73 31.52
C PRO A 457 1.38 1.82 30.47
N VAL A 458 1.88 2.99 30.86
CA VAL A 458 2.07 4.15 29.96
C VAL A 458 2.98 3.83 28.77
N GLU A 459 3.99 2.97 28.96
CA GLU A 459 4.89 2.50 27.90
C GLU A 459 4.13 1.68 26.86
N ALA A 460 3.22 0.81 27.31
CA ALA A 460 2.36 0.02 26.43
C ALA A 460 1.34 0.91 25.72
N LEU A 461 0.78 1.93 26.39
CA LEU A 461 -0.10 2.92 25.75
C LEU A 461 0.61 3.64 24.59
N ARG A 462 1.88 4.03 24.76
CA ARG A 462 2.65 4.70 23.69
C ARG A 462 2.74 3.84 22.43
N ALA A 463 3.01 2.54 22.59
CA ALA A 463 3.05 1.61 21.47
C ALA A 463 1.65 1.35 20.89
N LEU A 464 0.64 1.21 21.74
CA LEU A 464 -0.74 0.93 21.35
C LEU A 464 -1.33 2.09 20.54
N VAL A 465 -1.20 3.32 21.03
CA VAL A 465 -1.72 4.52 20.38
C VAL A 465 -1.17 4.64 18.96
N ASN A 466 0.09 4.26 18.70
CA ASN A 466 0.68 4.29 17.36
C ASN A 466 -0.13 3.52 16.30
N GLY A 467 -0.81 2.45 16.71
CA GLY A 467 -1.66 1.63 15.85
C GLY A 467 -3.15 1.98 15.86
N LEU A 468 -3.57 3.00 16.61
CA LEU A 468 -4.95 3.49 16.66
C LEU A 468 -5.18 4.59 15.62
N ASP A 469 -6.43 4.64 15.14
CA ASP A 469 -6.94 5.67 14.26
C ASP A 469 -7.87 6.66 14.99
N GLY A 470 -8.28 6.36 16.22
CA GLY A 470 -9.07 7.22 17.12
C GLY A 470 -9.21 6.62 18.52
N VAL A 471 -9.68 7.40 19.49
CA VAL A 471 -9.90 6.95 20.87
C VAL A 471 -11.29 7.34 21.35
N LEU A 472 -12.00 6.39 21.97
CA LEU A 472 -13.25 6.60 22.67
C LEU A 472 -13.05 6.38 24.17
N PHE A 473 -13.27 7.43 24.96
CA PHE A 473 -13.32 7.37 26.41
C PHE A 473 -14.75 7.05 26.85
N SER A 474 -14.94 5.89 27.49
CA SER A 474 -16.25 5.42 27.92
C SER A 474 -16.74 6.14 29.18
N GLY A 475 -18.04 6.03 29.47
CA GLY A 475 -18.60 6.45 30.76
C GLY A 475 -18.02 5.65 31.94
N GLY A 476 -18.33 6.04 33.17
CA GLY A 476 -17.78 5.38 34.36
C GLY A 476 -17.92 6.19 35.66
N PRO A 477 -17.19 5.78 36.73
CA PRO A 477 -17.18 6.46 38.03
C PRO A 477 -16.44 7.82 37.98
N ASP A 478 -16.55 8.63 39.01
CA ASP A 478 -16.07 10.01 39.03
C ASP A 478 -14.53 10.14 38.88
N ILE A 479 -14.09 11.28 38.36
CA ILE A 479 -12.66 11.63 38.27
C ILE A 479 -12.19 12.13 39.63
N ALA A 480 -11.01 11.69 40.06
CA ALA A 480 -10.37 12.16 41.29
C ALA A 480 -10.30 13.70 41.38
N PRO A 481 -10.93 14.34 42.39
CA PRO A 481 -11.06 15.81 42.46
C PRO A 481 -9.76 16.61 42.51
N TRP A 482 -8.70 16.02 43.05
CA TRP A 482 -7.37 16.64 43.06
C TRP A 482 -6.76 16.77 41.65
N ARG A 483 -7.29 16.08 40.63
CA ARG A 483 -6.90 16.28 39.22
C ARG A 483 -7.35 17.62 38.67
N PHE A 484 -8.36 18.23 39.27
CA PHE A 484 -8.87 19.55 38.92
C PHE A 484 -8.90 20.51 40.12
N GLY A 485 -8.01 20.27 41.10
CA GLY A 485 -7.73 21.21 42.19
C GLY A 485 -8.82 21.34 43.26
N GLN A 486 -9.67 20.33 43.44
CA GLN A 486 -10.73 20.34 44.47
C GLN A 486 -10.52 19.25 45.53
N GLU A 487 -11.13 19.45 46.70
CA GLU A 487 -11.25 18.42 47.74
C GLU A 487 -12.35 17.40 47.42
N LEU A 488 -12.28 16.21 48.02
CA LEU A 488 -13.22 15.12 47.74
C LEU A 488 -14.63 15.42 48.28
N HIS A 489 -15.61 15.48 47.39
CA HIS A 489 -17.01 15.55 47.80
C HIS A 489 -17.49 14.19 48.36
N PRO A 490 -18.30 14.15 49.43
CA PRO A 490 -18.71 12.89 50.08
C PRO A 490 -19.47 11.89 49.17
N LYS A 491 -20.07 12.38 48.08
CA LYS A 491 -20.81 11.55 47.11
C LYS A 491 -19.95 11.05 45.94
N SER A 492 -18.70 11.51 45.81
CA SER A 492 -17.83 11.17 44.69
C SER A 492 -17.19 9.79 44.87
N VAL A 493 -17.21 8.96 43.82
CA VAL A 493 -16.56 7.63 43.80
C VAL A 493 -15.44 7.65 42.76
N VAL A 494 -14.19 7.59 43.23
CA VAL A 494 -13.00 7.80 42.39
C VAL A 494 -12.24 6.51 42.08
N HIS A 495 -11.57 6.47 40.92
CA HIS A 495 -10.76 5.32 40.52
C HIS A 495 -9.41 5.74 39.92
N GLU A 496 -8.43 6.00 40.78
CA GLU A 496 -7.13 6.61 40.39
C GLU A 496 -6.38 5.88 39.28
N LEU A 497 -6.39 4.54 39.26
CA LEU A 497 -5.72 3.77 38.20
C LEU A 497 -6.30 4.08 36.83
N ARG A 498 -7.62 4.30 36.75
CA ARG A 498 -8.30 4.66 35.51
C ARG A 498 -7.95 6.10 35.13
N ASP A 499 -8.00 7.02 36.09
CA ASP A 499 -7.64 8.42 35.86
C ASP A 499 -6.21 8.56 35.32
N ASN A 500 -5.24 7.86 35.92
CA ASN A 500 -3.86 7.83 35.45
C ASN A 500 -3.76 7.32 34.00
N MET A 501 -4.40 6.19 33.70
CA MET A 501 -4.38 5.58 32.37
C MET A 501 -5.03 6.48 31.32
N GLU A 502 -6.23 7.02 31.59
CA GLU A 502 -6.98 7.78 30.60
C GLU A 502 -6.41 9.18 30.37
N LEU A 503 -5.87 9.84 31.39
CA LEU A 503 -5.17 11.12 31.20
C LEU A 503 -3.89 10.92 30.37
N ALA A 504 -3.10 9.88 30.66
CA ALA A 504 -1.94 9.55 29.85
C ALA A 504 -2.30 9.16 28.41
N LEU A 505 -3.39 8.39 28.23
CA LEU A 505 -3.91 8.03 26.91
C LEU A 505 -4.39 9.27 26.15
N PHE A 506 -5.07 10.20 26.83
CA PHE A 506 -5.51 11.47 26.24
C PHE A 506 -4.32 12.28 25.74
N ASP A 507 -3.28 12.47 26.56
CA ASP A 507 -2.08 13.21 26.16
C ASP A 507 -1.41 12.60 24.91
N LEU A 508 -1.28 11.27 24.89
CA LEU A 508 -0.69 10.54 23.76
C LEU A 508 -1.56 10.66 22.49
N ALA A 509 -2.88 10.53 22.61
CA ALA A 509 -3.82 10.63 21.49
C ALA A 509 -3.89 12.07 20.95
N PHE A 510 -3.95 13.05 21.85
CA PHE A 510 -4.00 14.48 21.55
C PHE A 510 -2.72 14.96 20.85
N ALA A 511 -1.54 14.55 21.33
CA ALA A 511 -0.26 14.86 20.69
C ALA A 511 -0.17 14.31 19.27
N ARG A 512 -0.80 13.16 18.99
CA ARG A 512 -0.87 12.55 17.65
C ARG A 512 -2.04 13.05 16.80
N LYS A 513 -2.82 14.01 17.30
CA LYS A 513 -4.01 14.54 16.62
C LYS A 513 -5.00 13.45 16.22
N LEU A 514 -5.15 12.40 17.03
CA LEU A 514 -6.17 11.39 16.82
C LEU A 514 -7.55 12.00 17.08
N PRO A 515 -8.59 11.60 16.32
CA PRO A 515 -9.97 11.84 16.71
C PRO A 515 -10.26 11.28 18.11
N ILE A 516 -10.94 12.07 18.95
CA ILE A 516 -11.28 11.71 20.32
C ILE A 516 -12.80 11.89 20.53
N LEU A 517 -13.45 10.86 21.06
CA LEU A 517 -14.84 10.92 21.52
C LEU A 517 -14.92 10.60 23.02
N GLY A 518 -15.46 11.51 23.82
CA GLY A 518 -15.75 11.31 25.23
C GLY A 518 -17.24 11.14 25.48
N ILE A 519 -17.64 10.11 26.22
CA ILE A 519 -19.05 9.85 26.58
C ILE A 519 -19.19 9.85 28.10
N CYS A 520 -20.12 10.65 28.64
CA CYS A 520 -20.37 10.84 30.07
C CYS A 520 -19.07 11.17 30.80
N ARG A 521 -18.57 10.27 31.65
CA ARG A 521 -17.24 10.39 32.26
C ARG A 521 -16.12 10.73 31.25
N GLY A 522 -16.16 10.20 30.03
CA GLY A 522 -15.19 10.52 28.98
C GLY A 522 -15.24 11.99 28.52
N HIS A 523 -16.42 12.62 28.51
CA HIS A 523 -16.57 14.06 28.26
C HIS A 523 -15.85 14.87 29.35
N GLN A 524 -15.99 14.47 30.61
CA GLN A 524 -15.32 15.08 31.75
C GLN A 524 -13.80 14.90 31.71
N VAL A 525 -13.30 13.73 31.27
CA VAL A 525 -11.85 13.48 31.07
C VAL A 525 -11.25 14.48 30.11
N ILE A 526 -11.91 14.72 28.97
CA ILE A 526 -11.42 15.68 27.96
C ILE A 526 -11.25 17.07 28.59
N ASN A 527 -12.24 17.52 29.37
CA ASN A 527 -12.20 18.82 30.02
C ASN A 527 -11.08 18.89 31.07
N VAL A 528 -10.99 17.91 31.97
CA VAL A 528 -9.97 17.88 33.03
C VAL A 528 -8.55 17.77 32.46
N ALA A 529 -8.34 16.94 31.44
CA ALA A 529 -7.03 16.77 30.80
C ALA A 529 -6.52 18.06 30.15
N LEU A 530 -7.43 18.93 29.69
CA LEU A 530 -7.11 20.24 29.12
C LEU A 530 -7.08 21.37 30.18
N GLY A 531 -7.30 21.05 31.46
CA GLY A 531 -7.18 21.99 32.58
C GLY A 531 -8.48 22.64 33.04
N GLY A 532 -9.64 22.12 32.63
CA GLY A 532 -10.95 22.53 33.16
C GLY A 532 -11.28 21.88 34.51
N THR A 533 -12.43 22.23 35.08
CA THR A 533 -12.90 21.71 36.38
C THR A 533 -14.31 21.10 36.27
N LEU A 534 -14.72 20.36 37.31
CA LEU A 534 -16.02 19.72 37.40
C LEU A 534 -16.83 20.24 38.60
N CYS A 535 -18.14 20.18 38.47
CA CYS A 535 -19.09 20.18 39.58
C CYS A 535 -19.26 18.74 40.06
N GLN A 536 -18.97 18.49 41.33
CA GLN A 536 -18.95 17.13 41.89
C GLN A 536 -20.34 16.58 42.28
N ASP A 537 -21.38 17.42 42.37
CA ASP A 537 -22.77 17.00 42.58
C ASP A 537 -23.75 18.08 42.06
N ILE A 538 -24.46 17.78 40.98
CA ILE A 538 -25.45 18.66 40.34
C ILE A 538 -26.63 18.97 41.29
N PRO A 539 -27.23 17.98 42.00
CA PRO A 539 -28.28 18.27 42.97
C PRO A 539 -27.86 19.27 44.04
N ASP A 540 -26.70 19.10 44.67
CA ASP A 540 -26.25 20.01 45.73
C ASP A 540 -25.94 21.43 45.18
N ARG A 541 -25.54 21.56 43.91
CA ARG A 541 -25.19 22.86 43.32
C ARG A 541 -26.36 23.59 42.66
N TYR A 542 -27.24 22.88 41.97
CA TYR A 542 -28.27 23.46 41.10
C TYR A 542 -29.70 23.03 41.46
N ASP A 543 -29.88 22.11 42.41
CA ASP A 543 -31.18 21.51 42.76
C ASP A 543 -31.88 20.88 41.53
N LEU A 544 -31.08 20.23 40.67
CA LEU A 544 -31.52 19.54 39.45
C LEU A 544 -31.12 18.06 39.50
N SER A 545 -31.91 17.19 38.84
CA SER A 545 -31.62 15.75 38.75
C SER A 545 -31.33 15.32 37.33
N HIS A 546 -30.08 14.93 37.09
CA HIS A 546 -29.57 14.34 35.83
C HIS A 546 -29.17 12.85 36.00
N ALA A 547 -29.41 12.29 37.18
CA ALA A 547 -29.12 10.89 37.46
C ALA A 547 -30.33 9.98 37.19
N GLY A 548 -30.10 8.67 37.10
CA GLY A 548 -31.19 7.69 37.13
C GLY A 548 -31.95 7.44 35.83
N GLY A 549 -31.45 7.92 34.67
CA GLY A 549 -32.02 7.61 33.36
C GLY A 549 -33.15 8.53 32.93
N VAL A 550 -33.14 9.78 33.39
CA VAL A 550 -34.09 10.80 32.95
C VAL A 550 -33.86 11.15 31.47
N LEU A 551 -34.92 11.57 30.79
CA LEU A 551 -34.84 12.17 29.47
C LEU A 551 -34.96 13.69 29.60
N HIS A 552 -34.07 14.43 28.95
CA HIS A 552 -34.14 15.90 28.90
C HIS A 552 -33.74 16.42 27.51
N GLU A 553 -34.06 17.68 27.25
CA GLU A 553 -33.68 18.38 26.03
C GLU A 553 -32.33 19.09 26.23
N VAL A 554 -31.39 18.84 25.32
CA VAL A 554 -30.12 19.58 25.21
C VAL A 554 -30.26 20.58 24.07
N LYS A 555 -30.11 21.86 24.40
CA LYS A 555 -30.03 22.94 23.41
C LYS A 555 -28.61 23.00 22.87
N LEU A 556 -28.46 22.90 21.56
CA LEU A 556 -27.18 22.93 20.88
C LEU A 556 -26.79 24.37 20.56
N GLU A 557 -25.52 24.69 20.76
CA GLU A 557 -25.01 26.03 20.51
C GLU A 557 -24.98 26.33 19.01
N GLU A 558 -25.49 27.49 18.62
CA GLU A 558 -25.52 27.92 17.23
C GLU A 558 -24.09 27.97 16.65
N GLY A 559 -23.93 27.44 15.44
CA GLY A 559 -22.65 27.40 14.75
C GLY A 559 -21.70 26.28 15.19
N SER A 560 -22.01 25.56 16.29
CA SER A 560 -21.24 24.40 16.73
C SER A 560 -21.18 23.30 15.66
N ARG A 561 -20.08 22.54 15.62
CA ARG A 561 -19.94 21.39 14.72
C ARG A 561 -20.95 20.31 15.06
N LEU A 562 -21.29 20.14 16.34
CA LEU A 562 -22.33 19.20 16.77
C LEU A 562 -23.73 19.58 16.27
N ALA A 563 -24.13 20.85 16.37
CA ALA A 563 -25.39 21.34 15.79
C ALA A 563 -25.44 21.11 14.27
N LYS A 564 -24.34 21.38 13.56
CA LYS A 564 -24.23 21.12 12.11
C LYS A 564 -24.32 19.63 11.78
N LEU A 565 -23.71 18.78 12.60
CA LEU A 565 -23.74 17.33 12.42
C LEU A 565 -25.15 16.77 12.57
N PHE A 566 -25.90 17.25 13.56
CA PHE A 566 -27.27 16.81 13.82
C PHE A 566 -28.30 17.51 12.92
N GLY A 567 -28.02 18.73 12.45
CA GLY A 567 -28.91 19.51 11.59
C GLY A 567 -30.13 20.05 12.33
N VAL A 568 -30.05 20.16 13.66
CA VAL A 568 -31.10 20.65 14.56
C VAL A 568 -30.47 21.54 15.63
N ASP A 569 -31.29 22.33 16.31
CA ASP A 569 -30.92 23.24 17.41
C ASP A 569 -31.12 22.62 18.81
N ALA A 570 -31.82 21.49 18.91
CA ALA A 570 -31.97 20.74 20.15
C ALA A 570 -32.11 19.23 19.90
N VAL A 571 -31.72 18.43 20.89
CA VAL A 571 -31.84 16.96 20.89
C VAL A 571 -32.36 16.47 22.25
N ASN A 572 -33.22 15.45 22.24
CA ASN A 572 -33.65 14.76 23.46
C ASN A 572 -32.69 13.61 23.76
N VAL A 573 -32.14 13.56 24.96
CA VAL A 573 -31.09 12.62 25.36
C VAL A 573 -31.40 11.92 26.67
N ASN A 574 -30.74 10.80 26.93
CA ASN A 574 -30.76 10.13 28.23
C ASN A 574 -29.72 10.73 29.19
N SER A 575 -29.92 10.60 30.49
CA SER A 575 -29.02 11.18 31.48
C SER A 575 -28.84 10.26 32.69
N TYR A 576 -27.58 9.96 33.02
CA TYR A 576 -27.19 9.00 34.07
C TYR A 576 -26.05 9.55 34.95
N HIS A 577 -25.86 10.87 34.98
CA HIS A 577 -24.71 11.50 35.62
C HIS A 577 -25.13 12.43 36.76
N HIS A 578 -24.28 12.51 37.79
CA HIS A 578 -24.45 13.42 38.93
C HIS A 578 -23.38 14.51 38.98
N GLN A 579 -22.32 14.38 38.18
CA GLN A 579 -21.29 15.41 37.97
C GLN A 579 -21.51 16.08 36.62
N CYS A 580 -20.99 17.28 36.43
CA CYS A 580 -20.89 17.93 35.13
C CYS A 580 -19.65 18.80 35.03
N VAL A 581 -19.33 19.27 33.83
CA VAL A 581 -18.30 20.29 33.64
C VAL A 581 -18.72 21.61 34.32
N ASP A 582 -17.78 22.25 35.03
CA ASP A 582 -17.96 23.54 35.71
C ASP A 582 -17.21 24.64 34.95
N VAL A 583 -15.86 24.64 35.03
CA VAL A 583 -15.03 25.51 34.19
C VAL A 583 -14.59 24.74 32.96
N VAL A 584 -15.01 25.23 31.80
CA VAL A 584 -14.61 24.69 30.50
C VAL A 584 -13.14 25.02 30.23
N ALA A 585 -12.37 24.02 29.82
CA ALA A 585 -10.94 24.15 29.53
C ALA A 585 -10.66 25.07 28.32
N PRO A 586 -9.46 25.68 28.22
CA PRO A 586 -9.07 26.46 27.05
C PRO A 586 -9.21 25.69 25.74
N TYR A 587 -9.64 26.39 24.69
CA TYR A 587 -9.86 25.85 23.34
C TYR A 587 -10.96 24.76 23.25
N LEU A 588 -11.69 24.49 24.32
CA LEU A 588 -12.99 23.82 24.25
C LEU A 588 -14.10 24.87 24.15
N ARG A 589 -15.09 24.55 23.34
CA ARG A 589 -16.33 25.33 23.18
C ARG A 589 -17.49 24.50 23.72
N VAL A 590 -18.39 25.15 24.45
CA VAL A 590 -19.70 24.58 24.78
C VAL A 590 -20.46 24.31 23.48
N ALA A 591 -20.88 23.06 23.29
CA ALA A 591 -21.64 22.64 22.11
C ALA A 591 -23.12 22.35 22.44
N GLY A 592 -23.44 22.11 23.72
CA GLY A 592 -24.81 21.92 24.15
C GLY A 592 -24.99 22.04 25.67
N MET A 593 -26.17 22.49 26.07
CA MET A 593 -26.54 22.79 27.45
C MET A 593 -27.95 22.28 27.78
N CYS A 594 -28.15 21.81 29.01
CA CYS A 594 -29.46 21.59 29.62
C CYS A 594 -29.57 22.52 30.84
N GLY A 595 -30.25 23.66 30.69
CA GLY A 595 -30.25 24.71 31.70
C GLY A 595 -28.82 25.20 32.02
N PRO A 596 -28.35 25.14 33.28
CA PRO A 596 -26.97 25.51 33.63
C PRO A 596 -25.95 24.39 33.42
N VAL A 597 -26.39 23.17 33.07
CA VAL A 597 -25.53 21.98 32.98
C VAL A 597 -24.96 21.85 31.57
N ASN A 598 -23.64 21.72 31.49
CA ASN A 598 -22.96 21.43 30.23
C ASN A 598 -23.16 19.97 29.83
N GLU A 599 -23.66 19.76 28.62
CA GLU A 599 -24.02 18.44 28.08
C GLU A 599 -23.18 18.06 26.87
N ALA A 600 -22.55 19.04 26.21
CA ALA A 600 -21.62 18.77 25.13
C ALA A 600 -20.49 19.80 25.03
N LEU A 601 -19.31 19.30 24.65
CA LEU A 601 -18.11 20.06 24.37
C LEU A 601 -17.55 19.67 23.01
N GLU A 602 -16.96 20.64 22.31
CA GLU A 602 -16.18 20.41 21.11
C GLU A 602 -14.88 21.21 21.12
N TRP A 603 -13.84 20.68 20.47
CA TRP A 603 -12.58 21.41 20.29
C TRP A 603 -12.73 22.56 19.29
N ASP A 604 -12.11 23.71 19.59
CA ASP A 604 -12.14 24.94 18.79
C ASP A 604 -10.73 25.54 18.59
N GLY A 605 -9.67 24.78 18.85
CA GLY A 605 -8.29 25.26 18.71
C GLY A 605 -7.67 25.07 17.33
N ASP A 606 -8.01 23.98 16.62
CA ASP A 606 -7.55 23.65 15.27
C ASP A 606 -8.52 22.64 14.60
N ASP A 607 -8.10 22.02 13.50
CA ASP A 607 -8.90 21.11 12.67
C ASP A 607 -9.16 19.72 13.30
N ARG A 608 -8.68 19.46 14.53
CA ARG A 608 -8.89 18.17 15.20
C ARG A 608 -10.37 17.88 15.44
N TRP A 609 -10.71 16.60 15.30
CA TRP A 609 -12.03 16.07 15.63
C TRP A 609 -12.03 15.62 17.09
N ILE A 610 -12.60 16.43 17.99
CA ILE A 610 -12.73 16.09 19.41
C ILE A 610 -14.12 16.53 19.86
N PHE A 611 -14.94 15.58 20.29
CA PHE A 611 -16.24 15.82 20.90
C PHE A 611 -16.34 15.12 22.24
N GLY A 612 -17.02 15.75 23.19
CA GLY A 612 -17.46 15.14 24.44
C GLY A 612 -18.97 15.34 24.58
N VAL A 613 -19.71 14.29 24.90
CA VAL A 613 -21.15 14.37 25.22
C VAL A 613 -21.39 13.74 26.59
N GLU A 614 -22.25 14.33 27.40
CA GLU A 614 -22.48 13.90 28.79
C GLU A 614 -23.54 12.78 28.87
N TRP A 615 -24.47 12.73 27.91
CA TRP A 615 -25.40 11.61 27.74
C TRP A 615 -24.72 10.33 27.21
N HIS A 616 -25.48 9.24 27.15
CA HIS A 616 -25.04 7.91 26.71
C HIS A 616 -25.61 7.54 25.33
N PRO A 617 -25.05 8.04 24.21
CA PRO A 617 -25.53 7.73 22.86
C PRO A 617 -25.37 6.25 22.50
N GLU A 618 -24.42 5.53 23.13
CA GLU A 618 -24.26 4.08 22.93
C GLU A 618 -25.49 3.29 23.39
N ARG A 619 -26.25 3.82 24.36
CA ARG A 619 -27.49 3.22 24.87
C ARG A 619 -28.72 3.62 24.06
N MET A 620 -28.54 4.43 23.02
CA MET A 620 -29.61 4.94 22.15
C MET A 620 -29.45 4.34 20.75
N SER A 621 -29.40 3.01 20.64
CA SER A 621 -29.01 2.31 19.41
C SER A 621 -29.91 2.64 18.21
N ASP A 622 -31.18 2.94 18.42
CA ASP A 622 -32.14 3.26 17.35
C ASP A 622 -32.25 4.77 17.07
N ASP A 623 -31.54 5.59 17.85
CA ASP A 623 -31.55 7.04 17.68
C ASP A 623 -30.66 7.46 16.49
N PRO A 624 -31.19 8.23 15.53
CA PRO A 624 -30.45 8.63 14.35
C PRO A 624 -29.34 9.66 14.65
N PHE A 625 -29.40 10.42 15.75
CA PHE A 625 -28.34 11.35 16.14
C PHE A 625 -27.17 10.61 16.78
N ALA A 626 -27.44 9.63 17.64
CA ALA A 626 -26.44 8.71 18.15
C ALA A 626 -25.71 7.99 17.00
N ALA A 627 -26.47 7.40 16.06
CA ALA A 627 -25.89 6.76 14.88
C ALA A 627 -25.01 7.72 14.05
N ARG A 628 -25.46 8.98 13.87
CA ARG A 628 -24.69 10.02 13.18
C ARG A 628 -23.40 10.39 13.90
N LEU A 629 -23.41 10.52 15.23
CA LEU A 629 -22.23 10.82 16.03
C LEU A 629 -21.15 9.74 15.87
N PHE A 630 -21.52 8.47 16.03
CA PHE A 630 -20.57 7.36 15.83
C PHE A 630 -20.08 7.26 14.38
N ALA A 631 -20.96 7.45 13.40
CA ALA A 631 -20.58 7.45 11.99
C ALA A 631 -19.60 8.59 11.64
N ASP A 632 -19.80 9.77 12.20
CA ASP A 632 -18.90 10.91 12.01
C ASP A 632 -17.54 10.70 12.70
N PHE A 633 -17.55 10.17 13.93
CA PHE A 633 -16.34 9.80 14.65
C PHE A 633 -15.51 8.79 13.87
N VAL A 634 -16.10 7.66 13.46
CA VAL A 634 -15.41 6.63 12.68
C VAL A 634 -14.94 7.17 11.32
N ARG A 635 -15.70 8.10 10.72
CA ARG A 635 -15.28 8.79 9.49
C ARG A 635 -14.05 9.67 9.73
N ALA A 636 -13.99 10.41 10.84
CA ALA A 636 -12.81 11.21 11.19
C ALA A 636 -11.56 10.33 11.41
N CYS A 637 -11.74 9.08 11.86
CA CYS A 637 -10.67 8.09 11.98
C CYS A 637 -10.14 7.55 10.64
N LYS A 638 -10.78 7.83 9.50
CA LYS A 638 -10.33 7.40 8.15
C LYS A 638 -9.42 8.42 7.47
#